data_AF-A0A8J8PDA7-F1
#
_entry.id   AF-A0A8J8PDA7-F1
#
_cell.length_a   1.000
_cell.length_b   1.000
_cell.length_c   1.000
_cell.angle_alpha   90.00
_cell.angle_beta   90.00
_cell.angle_gamma   90.00
#
_symmetry.space_group_name_H-M   'P 1'
#
loop_
_entity.id
_entity.type
_entity.pdbx_description
1 polymer ?
#
loop_
_entity_poly.entity_id
_entity_poly.type
_entity_poly.pdbx_seq_one_letter_code
_entity_poly.pdbx_strand_id
1 'polypeptide(L)'
;MKGSGTASLTEIDRFDGGVGWIAYPDETMQRASHALATEEGIWLIDPVDAPGLDDLIADVAADAGTDAVAGVVVCLDRHKRDAAAIARRHDTEVYIPRWMSGVASKLDAPVTRFAGELGDSGFESFVIRESSLPPWQEVGLYNPDTGTLVVPESVGTASYFLADDEVLGVHPMLRLMPPKTLERYDPERILVGHGAGVLSDAAAALDAALASSKSNAIELYGKTAKQFIMG
;
A
#
# COMPACT_ATOMS: atom_id res chain seq x y z
N MET A 1 12.11 -11.57 -4.95
CA MET A 1 13.24 -10.63 -4.73
C MET A 1 12.83 -9.24 -5.20
N LYS A 2 13.39 -8.17 -4.61
CA LYS A 2 13.23 -6.80 -5.10
C LYS A 2 13.94 -6.68 -6.46
N GLY A 3 13.26 -6.14 -7.46
CA GLY A 3 13.83 -5.92 -8.78
C GLY A 3 14.90 -4.81 -8.74
N SER A 4 15.98 -5.01 -9.51
CA SER A 4 16.94 -3.97 -9.87
C SER A 4 17.14 -4.02 -11.39
N GLY A 5 16.86 -2.93 -12.10
CA GLY A 5 16.85 -2.88 -13.56
C GLY A 5 16.19 -1.62 -14.09
N THR A 6 15.89 -1.55 -15.38
CA THR A 6 15.09 -0.47 -15.94
C THR A 6 13.63 -0.63 -15.51
N ALA A 7 13.08 0.36 -14.81
CA ALA A 7 11.67 0.37 -14.44
C ALA A 7 10.78 0.43 -15.70
N SER A 8 9.67 -0.29 -15.68
CA SER A 8 8.64 -0.30 -16.71
C SER A 8 7.30 -0.23 -16.00
N LEU A 9 6.81 1.00 -15.80
CA LEU A 9 5.56 1.25 -15.09
C LEU A 9 4.42 0.45 -15.72
N THR A 10 3.76 -0.35 -14.91
CA THR A 10 2.51 -1.04 -15.26
C THR A 10 1.41 -0.47 -14.39
N GLU A 11 0.43 0.16 -15.03
CA GLU A 11 -0.78 0.64 -14.37
C GLU A 11 -1.61 -0.54 -13.85
N ILE A 12 -2.15 -0.38 -12.64
CA ILE A 12 -3.11 -1.27 -11.99
C ILE A 12 -4.23 -0.43 -11.34
N ASP A 13 -5.31 -1.07 -10.92
CA ASP A 13 -6.28 -0.48 -9.99
C ASP A 13 -6.87 0.89 -10.38
N ARG A 14 -7.16 1.14 -11.66
CA ARG A 14 -7.80 2.40 -12.07
C ARG A 14 -9.28 2.42 -11.67
N PHE A 15 -9.71 3.48 -10.99
CA PHE A 15 -11.10 3.78 -10.64
C PHE A 15 -11.35 5.30 -10.61
N ASP A 16 -12.61 5.70 -10.43
CA ASP A 16 -12.94 7.13 -10.26
C ASP A 16 -12.30 7.70 -8.98
N GLY A 17 -11.33 8.60 -9.15
CA GLY A 17 -10.57 9.19 -8.05
C GLY A 17 -9.26 8.49 -7.70
N GLY A 18 -8.77 7.51 -8.47
CA GLY A 18 -7.44 6.95 -8.21
C GLY A 18 -6.93 5.90 -9.19
N VAL A 19 -5.63 5.63 -9.06
CA VAL A 19 -4.92 4.60 -9.82
C VAL A 19 -3.76 4.02 -9.02
N GLY A 20 -3.43 2.75 -9.27
CA GLY A 20 -2.23 2.11 -8.77
C GLY A 20 -1.18 1.88 -9.85
N TRP A 21 0.05 1.60 -9.46
CA TRP A 21 1.08 1.14 -10.39
C TRP A 21 2.11 0.21 -9.74
N ILE A 22 2.74 -0.62 -10.58
CA ILE A 22 3.93 -1.41 -10.25
C ILE A 22 5.07 -0.98 -11.18
N ALA A 23 6.13 -0.42 -10.60
CA ALA A 23 7.30 0.05 -11.36
C ALA A 23 8.15 -1.09 -11.96
N TYR A 24 8.11 -2.28 -11.36
CA TYR A 24 8.88 -3.45 -11.74
C TYR A 24 7.97 -4.69 -11.78
N PRO A 25 7.15 -4.87 -12.84
CA PRO A 25 6.11 -5.90 -12.88
C PRO A 25 6.65 -7.33 -12.73
N ASP A 26 7.89 -7.57 -13.19
CA ASP A 26 8.55 -8.88 -13.11
C ASP A 26 9.14 -9.19 -11.72
N GLU A 27 9.14 -8.23 -10.79
CA GLU A 27 9.66 -8.49 -9.45
C GLU A 27 8.67 -9.31 -8.61
N THR A 28 9.18 -10.29 -7.86
CA THR A 28 8.32 -11.13 -7.01
C THR A 28 7.55 -10.32 -5.97
N MET A 29 8.13 -9.21 -5.50
CA MET A 29 7.50 -8.37 -4.48
C MET A 29 6.27 -7.64 -5.03
N GLN A 30 6.19 -7.38 -6.33
CA GLN A 30 5.14 -6.58 -6.97
C GLN A 30 4.79 -5.33 -6.15
N ARG A 31 5.79 -4.49 -5.84
CA ARG A 31 5.57 -3.28 -5.02
C ARG A 31 4.59 -2.36 -5.71
N ALA A 32 3.37 -2.33 -5.19
CA ALA A 32 2.30 -1.46 -5.66
C ALA A 32 2.34 -0.14 -4.91
N SER A 33 2.04 0.92 -5.64
CA SER A 33 1.97 2.30 -5.21
C SER A 33 0.67 2.90 -5.73
N HIS A 34 0.15 3.95 -5.09
CA HIS A 34 -1.17 4.49 -5.41
C HIS A 34 -1.14 6.00 -5.51
N ALA A 35 -1.93 6.56 -6.43
CA ALA A 35 -2.21 7.98 -6.55
C ALA A 35 -3.72 8.16 -6.35
N LEU A 36 -4.09 8.94 -5.33
CA LEU A 36 -5.48 9.11 -4.89
C LEU A 36 -5.83 10.58 -4.96
N ALA A 37 -6.88 10.91 -5.69
CA ALA A 37 -7.37 12.27 -5.81
C ALA A 37 -8.26 12.64 -4.62
N THR A 38 -8.02 13.82 -4.06
CA THR A 38 -8.82 14.42 -2.99
C THR A 38 -9.04 15.90 -3.27
N GLU A 39 -9.84 16.58 -2.44
CA GLU A 39 -10.08 18.02 -2.59
C GLU A 39 -8.79 18.86 -2.47
N GLU A 40 -7.77 18.36 -1.77
CA GLU A 40 -6.46 19.01 -1.63
C GLU A 40 -5.54 18.80 -2.84
N GLY A 41 -5.81 17.78 -3.66
CA GLY A 41 -4.94 17.35 -4.75
C GLY A 41 -4.65 15.86 -4.72
N ILE A 42 -3.56 15.45 -5.38
CA ILE A 42 -3.17 14.05 -5.50
C ILE A 42 -2.27 13.63 -4.33
N TRP A 43 -2.70 12.61 -3.59
CA TRP A 43 -1.90 11.94 -2.57
C TRP A 43 -1.20 10.70 -3.15
N LEU A 44 0.12 10.63 -3.00
CA LEU A 44 0.92 9.50 -3.44
C LEU A 44 1.24 8.58 -2.26
N ILE A 45 0.86 7.32 -2.36
CA ILE A 45 0.97 6.33 -1.27
C ILE A 45 2.13 5.37 -1.54
N ASP A 46 3.11 5.35 -0.64
CA ASP A 46 4.29 4.46 -0.70
C ASP A 46 4.91 4.38 -2.11
N PRO A 47 5.23 5.51 -2.78
CA PRO A 47 5.51 5.49 -4.21
C PRO A 47 6.88 4.87 -4.55
N VAL A 48 6.91 4.09 -5.63
CA VAL A 48 8.13 3.67 -6.33
C VAL A 48 8.21 4.43 -7.64
N ASP A 49 9.33 5.10 -7.89
CA ASP A 49 9.50 5.94 -9.08
C ASP A 49 9.72 5.08 -10.33
N ALA A 50 9.23 5.57 -11.47
CA ALA A 50 9.40 4.95 -12.77
C ALA A 50 9.21 5.98 -13.90
N PRO A 51 9.81 5.76 -15.08
CA PRO A 51 9.47 6.53 -16.27
C PRO A 51 7.96 6.49 -16.55
N GLY A 52 7.37 7.65 -16.86
CA GLY A 52 5.93 7.81 -17.12
C GLY A 52 5.07 8.04 -15.87
N LEU A 53 5.65 8.04 -14.66
CA LEU A 53 4.88 8.30 -13.43
C LEU A 53 4.27 9.71 -13.41
N ASP A 54 5.01 10.73 -13.85
CA ASP A 54 4.50 12.10 -13.84
C ASP A 54 3.33 12.29 -14.80
N ASP A 55 3.35 11.61 -15.96
CA ASP A 55 2.23 11.61 -16.92
C ASP A 55 1.00 10.91 -16.30
N LEU A 56 1.20 9.77 -15.64
CA LEU A 56 0.13 9.06 -14.93
C LEU A 56 -0.52 9.91 -13.83
N ILE A 57 0.30 10.64 -13.06
CA ILE A 57 -0.19 11.56 -12.01
C ILE A 57 -0.99 12.70 -12.64
N ALA A 58 -0.51 13.26 -13.76
CA ALA A 58 -1.19 14.34 -14.47
C ALA A 58 -2.55 13.90 -15.02
N ASP A 59 -2.66 12.67 -15.54
CA ASP A 59 -3.94 12.12 -16.01
C ASP A 59 -4.97 12.03 -14.87
N VAL A 60 -4.58 11.51 -13.70
CA VAL A 60 -5.47 11.43 -12.52
C VAL A 60 -5.86 12.82 -12.02
N ALA A 61 -4.91 13.76 -12.01
CA ALA A 61 -5.15 15.13 -11.61
C ALA A 61 -6.18 15.80 -12.54
N ALA A 62 -6.03 15.63 -13.86
CA ALA A 62 -6.95 16.13 -14.86
C ALA A 62 -8.36 15.55 -14.71
N ASP A 63 -8.49 14.24 -14.50
CA ASP A 63 -9.78 13.57 -14.27
C ASP A 63 -10.48 14.11 -13.01
N ALA A 64 -9.71 14.41 -11.96
CA ALA A 64 -10.20 14.97 -10.70
C ALA A 64 -10.40 16.50 -10.71
N GLY A 65 -9.99 17.19 -11.77
CA GLY A 65 -10.05 18.66 -11.85
C GLY A 65 -9.11 19.37 -10.87
N THR A 66 -7.95 18.78 -10.58
CA THR A 66 -6.88 19.34 -9.74
C THR A 66 -5.55 19.36 -10.51
N ASP A 67 -4.59 20.17 -10.06
CA ASP A 67 -3.30 20.35 -10.75
C ASP A 67 -2.08 20.10 -9.84
N ALA A 68 -2.30 19.73 -8.57
CA ALA A 68 -1.23 19.65 -7.57
C ALA A 68 -1.14 18.28 -6.89
N VAL A 69 0.09 17.86 -6.60
CA VAL A 69 0.35 16.77 -5.65
C VAL A 69 0.27 17.36 -4.25
N ALA A 70 -0.70 16.91 -3.46
CA ALA A 70 -0.91 17.37 -2.09
C ALA A 70 0.20 16.89 -1.16
N GLY A 71 0.66 15.66 -1.34
CA GLY A 71 1.73 15.08 -0.53
C GLY A 71 2.08 13.64 -0.89
N VAL A 72 3.18 13.16 -0.31
CA VAL A 72 3.59 11.76 -0.39
C VAL A 72 3.51 11.14 0.99
N VAL A 73 2.79 10.03 1.17
CA VAL A 73 2.70 9.35 2.46
C VAL A 73 3.50 8.05 2.47
N VAL A 74 4.21 7.80 3.58
CA VAL A 74 4.86 6.52 3.87
C VAL A 74 4.06 5.78 4.94
N CYS A 75 3.44 4.68 4.55
CA CYS A 75 2.51 3.94 5.40
C CYS A 75 3.14 2.73 6.11
N LEU A 76 4.34 2.32 5.72
CA LEU A 76 5.14 1.30 6.41
C LEU A 76 6.57 1.80 6.66
N ASP A 77 7.17 1.48 7.81
CA ASP A 77 8.54 1.91 8.15
C ASP A 77 9.65 1.49 7.16
N ARG A 78 9.38 0.44 6.37
CA ARG A 78 10.24 -0.05 5.28
C ARG A 78 9.87 0.49 3.89
N HIS A 79 8.76 1.22 3.74
CA HIS A 79 8.26 1.74 2.46
C HIS A 79 8.74 3.14 2.07
N LYS A 80 9.81 3.66 2.70
CA LYS A 80 10.45 4.92 2.26
C LYS A 80 10.63 5.01 0.75
N ARG A 81 10.92 3.87 0.09
CA ARG A 81 10.96 3.68 -1.36
C ARG A 81 11.59 4.91 -2.04
N ASP A 82 10.87 5.56 -2.95
CA ASP A 82 11.32 6.77 -3.65
C ASP A 82 10.56 8.02 -3.16
N ALA A 83 9.88 7.93 -2.00
CA ALA A 83 9.00 8.97 -1.47
C ALA A 83 9.69 10.34 -1.35
N ALA A 84 10.92 10.38 -0.86
CA ALA A 84 11.67 11.61 -0.71
C ALA A 84 12.02 12.27 -2.05
N ALA A 85 12.41 11.47 -3.05
CA ALA A 85 12.75 11.98 -4.38
C ALA A 85 11.51 12.54 -5.10
N ILE A 86 10.39 11.82 -5.01
CA ILE A 86 9.12 12.22 -5.61
C ILE A 86 8.55 13.46 -4.92
N ALA A 87 8.55 13.51 -3.58
CA ALA A 87 8.09 14.69 -2.84
C ALA A 87 8.85 15.95 -3.27
N ARG A 88 10.17 15.87 -3.42
CA ARG A 88 10.99 16.98 -3.93
C ARG A 88 10.70 17.33 -5.38
N ARG A 89 10.46 16.34 -6.24
CA ARG A 89 10.13 16.56 -7.65
C ARG A 89 8.84 17.36 -7.82
N HIS A 90 7.87 17.17 -6.92
CA HIS A 90 6.58 17.87 -6.93
C HIS A 90 6.49 19.03 -5.92
N ASP A 91 7.61 19.47 -5.33
CA ASP A 91 7.67 20.56 -4.34
C ASP A 91 6.70 20.38 -3.15
N THR A 92 6.61 19.15 -2.64
CA THR A 92 5.75 18.77 -1.50
C THR A 92 6.54 18.05 -0.41
N GLU A 93 5.86 17.60 0.64
CA GLU A 93 6.42 16.98 1.82
C GLU A 93 6.13 15.47 1.89
N VAL A 94 6.94 14.76 2.68
CA VAL A 94 6.67 13.36 3.03
C VAL A 94 5.92 13.29 4.35
N TYR A 95 4.76 12.66 4.35
CA TYR A 95 3.89 12.47 5.50
C TYR A 95 4.16 11.10 6.12
N ILE A 96 4.34 11.09 7.45
CA ILE A 96 4.45 9.86 8.24
C ILE A 96 3.56 9.93 9.48
N PRO A 97 3.02 8.80 9.97
CA PRO A 97 2.26 8.80 11.22
C PRO A 97 3.10 9.35 12.38
N ARG A 98 2.47 10.10 13.28
CA ARG A 98 3.14 10.74 14.42
C ARG A 98 3.92 9.75 15.28
N TRP A 99 3.39 8.54 15.47
CA TRP A 99 3.98 7.46 16.26
C TRP A 99 5.10 6.71 15.52
N MET A 100 5.20 6.83 14.19
CA MET A 100 6.20 6.12 13.40
C MET A 100 7.62 6.66 13.65
N SER A 101 8.51 5.77 14.06
CA SER A 101 9.88 6.07 14.46
C SER A 101 10.91 5.48 13.49
N GLY A 102 12.11 6.08 13.45
CA GLY A 102 13.23 5.57 12.63
C GLY A 102 13.09 5.77 11.11
N VAL A 103 12.08 6.52 10.66
CA VAL A 103 11.77 6.81 9.25
C VAL A 103 12.19 8.23 8.87
N ALA A 104 11.74 9.26 9.59
CA ALA A 104 11.98 10.67 9.25
C ALA A 104 13.45 11.01 8.98
N SER A 105 14.37 10.54 9.83
CA SER A 105 15.81 10.82 9.69
C SER A 105 16.48 10.15 8.49
N LYS A 106 15.76 9.29 7.76
CA LYS A 106 16.23 8.58 6.56
C LYS A 106 15.57 9.10 5.28
N LEU A 107 14.72 10.12 5.38
CA LEU A 107 14.08 10.77 4.25
C LEU A 107 14.83 12.07 3.97
N ASP A 108 15.30 12.21 2.74
CA ASP A 108 15.91 13.45 2.26
C ASP A 108 14.81 14.29 1.59
N ALA A 109 13.91 14.84 2.40
CA ALA A 109 12.80 15.74 2.03
C ALA A 109 12.22 16.37 3.32
N PRO A 110 11.44 17.47 3.25
CA PRO A 110 10.63 17.90 4.37
C PRO A 110 9.69 16.76 4.83
N VAL A 111 9.54 16.60 6.15
CA VAL A 111 8.71 15.54 6.73
C VAL A 111 7.66 16.14 7.64
N THR A 112 6.39 15.87 7.35
CA THR A 112 5.25 16.20 8.22
C THR A 112 4.74 14.97 8.95
N ARG A 113 4.39 15.16 10.23
CA ARG A 113 3.85 14.10 11.09
C ARG A 113 2.35 14.28 11.27
N PHE A 114 1.55 13.32 10.83
CA PHE A 114 0.09 13.37 10.92
C PHE A 114 -0.48 12.39 11.96
N ALA A 115 -1.72 12.61 12.38
CA ALA A 115 -2.46 11.73 13.27
C ALA A 115 -3.96 11.97 13.09
N GLY A 116 -4.75 10.90 13.15
CA GLY A 116 -6.20 10.99 12.92
C GLY A 116 -6.49 10.96 11.42
N GLU A 117 -6.09 12.00 10.69
CA GLU A 117 -6.32 12.13 9.25
C GLU A 117 -5.01 12.46 8.52
N LEU A 118 -4.92 12.06 7.26
CA LEU A 118 -3.83 12.44 6.36
C LEU A 118 -4.16 13.80 5.71
N GLY A 119 -3.56 14.89 6.18
CA GLY A 119 -3.98 16.23 5.70
C GLY A 119 -5.46 16.48 5.98
N ASP A 120 -6.12 17.14 5.03
CA ASP A 120 -7.59 17.30 4.94
C ASP A 120 -8.14 16.42 3.79
N SER A 121 -7.55 15.23 3.61
CA SER A 121 -7.77 14.38 2.43
C SER A 121 -9.04 13.50 2.52
N GLY A 122 -9.69 13.48 3.69
CA GLY A 122 -10.77 12.54 4.01
C GLY A 122 -10.27 11.12 4.33
N PHE A 123 -8.96 10.83 4.23
CA PHE A 123 -8.41 9.54 4.65
C PHE A 123 -8.10 9.52 6.15
N GLU A 124 -8.95 8.82 6.89
CA GLU A 124 -8.73 8.48 8.28
C GLU A 124 -7.58 7.47 8.41
N SER A 125 -6.67 7.74 9.34
CA SER A 125 -5.53 6.90 9.64
C SER A 125 -5.76 6.04 10.87
N PHE A 126 -5.32 4.79 10.82
CA PHE A 126 -5.42 3.87 11.95
C PHE A 126 -4.20 2.96 12.04
N VAL A 127 -3.87 2.54 13.26
CA VAL A 127 -2.72 1.66 13.50
C VAL A 127 -3.10 0.23 13.16
N ILE A 128 -2.48 -0.34 12.12
CA ILE A 128 -2.57 -1.77 11.85
C ILE A 128 -1.61 -2.51 12.77
N ARG A 129 -0.38 -2.01 12.87
CA ARG A 129 0.65 -2.60 13.72
C ARG A 129 1.67 -1.58 14.18
N GLU A 130 2.01 -1.63 15.46
CA GLU A 130 3.08 -0.84 16.07
C GLU A 130 3.92 -1.76 16.96
N SER A 131 4.95 -2.38 16.38
CA SER A 131 5.84 -3.31 17.07
C SER A 131 7.29 -2.88 16.91
N SER A 132 8.04 -2.86 18.01
CA SER A 132 9.47 -2.52 18.03
C SER A 132 10.38 -3.75 17.88
N LEU A 133 9.91 -4.96 18.24
CA LEU A 133 10.69 -6.19 18.21
C LEU A 133 9.78 -7.40 17.91
N PRO A 134 9.84 -7.97 16.69
CA PRO A 134 10.55 -7.44 15.51
C PRO A 134 9.93 -6.13 15.00
N PRO A 135 10.73 -5.20 14.41
CA PRO A 135 10.21 -3.94 13.90
C PRO A 135 9.13 -4.12 12.83
N TRP A 136 7.95 -3.57 13.09
CA TRP A 136 6.84 -3.44 12.13
C TRP A 136 5.95 -2.30 12.57
N GLN A 137 6.01 -1.20 11.83
CA GLN A 137 5.17 -0.02 12.04
C GLN A 137 4.38 0.24 10.75
N GLU A 138 3.09 -0.05 10.78
CA GLU A 138 2.17 0.02 9.65
C GLU A 138 0.90 0.79 10.03
N VAL A 139 0.59 1.81 9.23
CA VAL A 139 -0.66 2.56 9.27
C VAL A 139 -1.54 2.12 8.12
N GLY A 140 -2.83 1.95 8.37
CA GLY A 140 -3.83 1.87 7.31
C GLY A 140 -4.49 3.22 7.10
N LEU A 141 -5.00 3.45 5.90
CA LEU A 141 -5.80 4.62 5.56
C LEU A 141 -7.18 4.17 5.11
N TYR A 142 -8.23 4.85 5.53
CA TYR A 142 -9.61 4.57 5.14
C TYR A 142 -10.34 5.87 4.84
N ASN A 143 -10.89 5.99 3.63
CA ASN A 143 -11.77 7.10 3.29
C ASN A 143 -13.23 6.61 3.36
N PRO A 144 -14.03 7.08 4.34
CA PRO A 144 -15.40 6.60 4.55
C PRO A 144 -16.37 7.02 3.45
N ASP A 145 -16.10 8.14 2.76
CA ASP A 145 -16.98 8.67 1.71
C ASP A 145 -16.87 7.86 0.41
N THR A 146 -15.66 7.38 0.11
CA THR A 146 -15.39 6.58 -1.11
C THR A 146 -15.35 5.08 -0.86
N GLY A 147 -15.33 4.64 0.40
CA GLY A 147 -15.13 3.24 0.79
C GLY A 147 -13.75 2.69 0.45
N THR A 148 -12.74 3.55 0.27
CA THR A 148 -11.38 3.13 -0.12
C THR A 148 -10.55 2.79 1.11
N LEU A 149 -10.10 1.54 1.22
CA LEU A 149 -9.17 1.08 2.25
C LEU A 149 -7.77 0.86 1.66
N VAL A 150 -6.75 1.37 2.33
CA VAL A 150 -5.34 1.15 1.97
C VAL A 150 -4.65 0.34 3.06
N VAL A 151 -4.09 -0.80 2.67
CA VAL A 151 -3.31 -1.69 3.57
C VAL A 151 -1.91 -1.95 2.97
N PRO A 152 -0.84 -1.36 3.54
CA PRO A 152 0.49 -1.40 2.92
C PRO A 152 1.14 -2.79 2.86
N GLU A 153 1.00 -3.60 3.90
CA GLU A 153 1.80 -4.82 4.06
C GLU A 153 1.02 -5.97 4.69
N SER A 154 0.07 -5.70 5.57
CA SER A 154 -0.61 -6.73 6.36
C SER A 154 -1.48 -7.68 5.54
N VAL A 155 -1.99 -7.23 4.39
CA VAL A 155 -2.64 -8.05 3.38
C VAL A 155 -2.12 -7.68 1.99
N GLY A 156 -2.20 -8.61 1.04
CA GLY A 156 -1.69 -8.43 -0.32
C GLY A 156 -2.20 -9.49 -1.28
N THR A 157 -2.01 -9.24 -2.56
CA THR A 157 -2.45 -10.10 -3.67
C THR A 157 -1.28 -10.65 -4.49
N ALA A 158 -0.06 -10.20 -4.22
CA ALA A 158 1.13 -10.82 -4.78
C ALA A 158 1.17 -12.32 -4.42
N SER A 159 1.65 -13.15 -5.34
CA SER A 159 1.55 -14.62 -5.24
C SER A 159 2.14 -15.27 -3.98
N TYR A 160 3.03 -14.58 -3.25
CA TYR A 160 3.62 -15.05 -1.99
C TYR A 160 2.75 -14.72 -0.76
N PHE A 161 1.74 -13.87 -0.90
CA PHE A 161 0.66 -13.73 0.08
C PHE A 161 -0.34 -14.86 -0.04
N LEU A 162 -0.64 -15.33 -1.26
CA LEU A 162 -1.80 -16.16 -1.57
C LEU A 162 -1.55 -17.67 -1.41
N ALA A 163 -2.52 -18.34 -0.80
CA ALA A 163 -2.68 -19.79 -0.67
C ALA A 163 -3.94 -20.27 -1.41
N ASP A 164 -3.92 -21.44 -2.04
CA ASP A 164 -5.02 -21.98 -2.85
C ASP A 164 -5.69 -20.93 -3.78
N ASP A 165 -7.00 -20.71 -3.60
CA ASP A 165 -7.88 -19.84 -4.38
C ASP A 165 -8.07 -18.44 -3.73
N GLU A 166 -7.19 -18.05 -2.81
CA GLU A 166 -7.25 -16.72 -2.19
C GLU A 166 -7.08 -15.61 -3.25
N VAL A 167 -8.00 -14.65 -3.24
CA VAL A 167 -7.90 -13.40 -4.02
C VAL A 167 -7.19 -12.30 -3.24
N LEU A 168 -7.17 -12.41 -1.91
CA LEU A 168 -6.47 -11.55 -0.98
C LEU A 168 -5.94 -12.43 0.17
N GLY A 169 -4.67 -12.23 0.53
CA GLY A 169 -4.01 -13.03 1.55
C GLY A 169 -3.45 -12.17 2.68
N VAL A 170 -3.43 -12.71 3.89
CA VAL A 170 -2.70 -12.11 5.01
C VAL A 170 -1.20 -12.34 4.83
N HIS A 171 -0.39 -11.35 5.18
CA HIS A 171 1.07 -11.45 5.09
C HIS A 171 1.58 -12.74 5.77
N PRO A 172 2.53 -13.48 5.16
CA PRO A 172 3.00 -14.76 5.70
C PRO A 172 3.32 -14.73 7.19
N MET A 173 4.09 -13.73 7.65
CA MET A 173 4.47 -13.57 9.07
C MET A 173 3.29 -13.28 10.04
N LEU A 174 2.12 -12.94 9.51
CA LEU A 174 0.91 -12.59 10.27
C LEU A 174 -0.15 -13.70 10.25
N ARG A 175 0.02 -14.75 9.44
CA ARG A 175 -0.98 -15.80 9.22
C ARG A 175 -1.54 -16.44 10.49
N LEU A 176 -0.71 -16.61 11.53
CA LEU A 176 -1.12 -17.21 12.80
C LEU A 176 -1.81 -16.22 13.75
N MET A 177 -1.63 -14.92 13.53
CA MET A 177 -2.16 -13.82 14.32
C MET A 177 -2.57 -12.67 13.38
N PRO A 178 -3.62 -12.87 12.56
CA PRO A 178 -4.03 -11.86 11.58
C PRO A 178 -4.45 -10.57 12.28
N PRO A 179 -4.29 -9.41 11.60
CA PRO A 179 -4.60 -8.10 12.18
C PRO A 179 -6.11 -7.89 12.32
N LYS A 180 -6.66 -8.27 13.46
CA LYS A 180 -8.10 -8.18 13.78
C LYS A 180 -8.69 -6.77 13.70
N THR A 181 -7.86 -5.72 13.79
CA THR A 181 -8.34 -4.35 13.58
C THR A 181 -8.89 -4.11 12.17
N LEU A 182 -8.57 -4.96 11.19
CA LEU A 182 -9.11 -4.82 9.84
C LEU A 182 -10.58 -5.27 9.75
N GLU A 183 -11.07 -6.10 10.69
CA GLU A 183 -12.45 -6.62 10.72
C GLU A 183 -13.52 -5.53 10.97
N ARG A 184 -13.11 -4.30 11.30
CA ARG A 184 -14.03 -3.18 11.52
C ARG A 184 -14.42 -2.42 10.25
N TYR A 185 -13.77 -2.72 9.12
CA TYR A 185 -13.94 -2.00 7.86
C TYR A 185 -14.76 -2.82 6.88
N ASP A 186 -15.62 -2.15 6.14
CA ASP A 186 -16.47 -2.70 5.08
C ASP A 186 -16.17 -1.94 3.77
N PRO A 187 -14.99 -2.16 3.16
CA PRO A 187 -14.54 -1.35 2.03
C PRO A 187 -15.22 -1.73 0.71
N GLU A 188 -15.48 -0.71 -0.11
CA GLU A 188 -15.83 -0.85 -1.53
C GLU A 188 -14.62 -1.36 -2.34
N ARG A 189 -13.40 -0.90 -1.97
CA ARG A 189 -12.14 -1.34 -2.56
C ARG A 189 -11.01 -1.38 -1.54
N ILE A 190 -10.09 -2.32 -1.73
CA ILE A 190 -8.84 -2.40 -0.95
C ILE A 190 -7.62 -2.29 -1.85
N LEU A 191 -6.79 -1.29 -1.57
CA LEU A 191 -5.52 -1.02 -2.22
C LEU A 191 -4.38 -1.57 -1.35
N VAL A 192 -3.51 -2.38 -1.94
CA VAL A 192 -2.45 -3.08 -1.22
C VAL A 192 -1.07 -2.62 -1.66
N GLY A 193 -0.04 -2.77 -0.81
CA GLY A 193 1.33 -2.44 -1.20
C GLY A 193 2.06 -3.52 -2.00
N HIS A 194 1.43 -4.68 -2.20
CA HIS A 194 1.99 -5.87 -2.85
C HIS A 194 0.97 -6.60 -3.73
N GLY A 195 1.11 -6.43 -5.05
CA GLY A 195 0.16 -6.90 -6.07
C GLY A 195 -0.95 -5.88 -6.38
N ALA A 196 -1.92 -6.25 -7.21
CA ALA A 196 -3.08 -5.43 -7.54
C ALA A 196 -4.08 -5.34 -6.36
N GLY A 197 -4.79 -4.24 -6.24
CA GLY A 197 -5.91 -4.08 -5.33
C GLY A 197 -7.09 -4.97 -5.67
N VAL A 198 -8.06 -5.05 -4.75
CA VAL A 198 -9.34 -5.71 -4.97
C VAL A 198 -10.40 -4.61 -5.05
N LEU A 199 -10.93 -4.40 -6.26
CA LEU A 199 -11.85 -3.29 -6.56
C LEU A 199 -13.34 -3.67 -6.51
N SER A 200 -13.64 -4.95 -6.31
CA SER A 200 -15.00 -5.49 -6.24
C SER A 200 -15.06 -6.58 -5.18
N ASP A 201 -16.16 -6.65 -4.44
CA ASP A 201 -16.33 -7.59 -3.31
C ASP A 201 -15.20 -7.49 -2.28
N ALA A 202 -14.60 -6.30 -2.12
CA ALA A 202 -13.40 -6.08 -1.33
C ALA A 202 -13.60 -6.40 0.16
N ALA A 203 -14.75 -6.04 0.74
CA ALA A 203 -15.11 -6.42 2.09
C ALA A 203 -15.17 -7.94 2.28
N ALA A 204 -15.84 -8.65 1.36
CA ALA A 204 -15.92 -10.11 1.41
C ALA A 204 -14.55 -10.78 1.25
N ALA A 205 -13.70 -10.23 0.37
CA ALA A 205 -12.32 -10.68 0.21
C ALA A 205 -11.48 -10.48 1.48
N LEU A 206 -11.64 -9.32 2.16
CA LEU A 206 -10.97 -9.02 3.42
C LEU A 206 -11.41 -9.96 4.54
N ASP A 207 -12.72 -10.16 4.70
CA ASP A 207 -13.30 -11.08 5.67
C ASP A 207 -12.80 -12.51 5.45
N ALA A 208 -12.81 -12.98 4.20
CA ALA A 208 -12.31 -14.29 3.83
C ALA A 208 -10.82 -14.44 4.15
N ALA A 209 -10.00 -13.44 3.83
CA ALA A 209 -8.56 -13.45 4.09
C ALA A 209 -8.25 -13.54 5.61
N LEU A 210 -8.98 -12.78 6.43
CA LEU A 210 -8.81 -12.77 7.88
C LEU A 210 -9.33 -14.05 8.54
N ALA A 211 -10.46 -14.59 8.08
CA ALA A 211 -11.08 -15.80 8.60
C ALA A 211 -10.27 -17.07 8.29
N SER A 212 -9.78 -17.19 7.05
CA SER A 212 -9.01 -18.35 6.57
C SER A 212 -7.50 -18.26 6.85
N SER A 213 -7.03 -17.11 7.36
CA SER A 213 -5.61 -16.80 7.56
C SER A 213 -4.82 -17.95 8.22
N LYS A 214 -5.35 -18.50 9.33
CA LYS A 214 -4.66 -19.53 10.11
C LYS A 214 -4.68 -20.91 9.45
N SER A 215 -5.80 -21.30 8.84
CA SER A 215 -5.91 -22.60 8.16
C SER A 215 -5.00 -22.65 6.93
N ASN A 216 -4.93 -21.54 6.20
CA ASN A 216 -4.17 -21.43 4.96
C ASN A 216 -2.66 -21.23 5.21
N ALA A 217 -2.25 -20.97 6.47
CA ALA A 217 -0.84 -20.86 6.85
C ALA A 217 -0.04 -22.13 6.54
N ILE A 218 -0.63 -23.30 6.80
CA ILE A 218 0.05 -24.60 6.62
C ILE A 218 0.41 -24.80 5.16
N GLU A 219 -0.53 -24.52 4.28
CA GLU A 219 -0.38 -24.72 2.85
C GLU A 219 0.60 -23.71 2.23
N LEU A 220 0.49 -22.44 2.61
CA LEU A 220 1.41 -21.38 2.17
C LEU A 220 2.87 -21.68 2.54
N TYR A 221 3.11 -22.14 3.76
CA TYR A 221 4.45 -22.55 4.20
C TYR A 221 4.92 -23.83 3.51
N GLY A 222 4.01 -24.76 3.21
CA GLY A 222 4.29 -25.94 2.38
C GLY A 222 4.74 -25.58 0.96
N LYS A 223 4.04 -24.64 0.30
CA LYS A 223 4.39 -24.09 -1.03
C LYS A 223 5.76 -23.42 -1.01
N THR A 224 6.02 -22.59 0.00
CA THR A 224 7.32 -21.92 0.20
C THR A 224 8.45 -22.94 0.37
N ALA A 225 8.27 -23.97 1.21
CA ALA A 225 9.26 -25.02 1.41
C ALA A 225 9.57 -25.81 0.13
N LYS A 226 8.54 -26.12 -0.69
CA LYS A 226 8.74 -26.80 -1.99
C LYS A 226 9.55 -25.96 -2.97
N GLN A 227 9.31 -24.65 -3.04
CA GLN A 227 10.08 -23.74 -3.91
C GLN A 227 11.57 -23.68 -3.52
N PHE A 228 11.90 -23.75 -2.22
CA PHE A 228 13.29 -23.81 -1.75
C PHE A 228 13.99 -25.16 -2.01
N ILE A 229 13.24 -26.26 -2.18
CA ILE A 229 13.80 -27.59 -2.46
C ILE A 229 14.01 -27.82 -3.97
N MET A 230 13.19 -27.19 -4.80
CA MET A 230 13.18 -27.37 -6.26
C MET A 230 13.93 -26.28 -7.04
N GLY A 231 14.37 -25.20 -6.37
CA GLY A 231 15.22 -24.14 -6.94
C GLY A 231 16.67 -24.25 -6.49
#